data_AF-A0A1G1AJJ8-F1
#
_entry.id   AF-A0A1G1AJJ8-F1
#
_cell.length_a   1.000
_cell.length_b   1.000
_cell.length_c   1.000
_cell.angle_alpha   90.00
_cell.angle_beta   90.00
_cell.angle_gamma   90.00
#
_symmetry.space_group_name_H-M   'P 1'
#
loop_
_entity.id
_entity.type
_entity.pdbx_description
1 polymer ?
#
loop_
_entity_poly.entity_id
_entity_poly.type
_entity_poly.pdbx_seq_one_letter_code
_entity_poly.pdbx_strand_id
1 'polypeptide(L)'
;MRKVVCSFKTILTISCATLLAGCITLSNYSATSYEHLTQLKAYHIKFIDDFTSELSQSIDKLNIQAAASAGDLKFREAEEYADGMKDGSRTFNIKVLHGTFNDDVEWLRKGQTFRKTYAEELKMIRKSSYDQAIKGEKIRAGSTD
;
A
#
# COMPACT_ATOMS: atom_id res chain seq x y z
N MET A 1 -18.98 -50.85 27.67
CA MET A 1 -19.45 -49.46 27.45
C MET A 1 -18.91 -48.58 28.58
N ARG A 2 -17.87 -47.75 28.34
CA ARG A 2 -17.30 -46.86 29.37
C ARG A 2 -17.96 -45.48 29.26
N LYS A 3 -18.62 -45.03 30.33
CA LYS A 3 -19.18 -43.68 30.43
C LYS A 3 -18.04 -42.69 30.67
N VAL A 4 -17.83 -41.78 29.71
CA VAL A 4 -16.91 -40.65 29.87
C VAL A 4 -17.60 -39.62 30.75
N VAL A 5 -17.19 -39.54 32.02
CA VAL A 5 -17.63 -38.48 32.93
C VAL A 5 -16.81 -37.23 32.61
N CYS A 6 -17.37 -36.36 31.78
CA CYS A 6 -16.77 -35.06 31.47
C CYS A 6 -16.96 -34.15 32.69
N SER A 7 -15.92 -34.00 33.51
CA SER A 7 -15.96 -33.14 34.70
C SER A 7 -16.14 -31.67 34.29
N PHE A 8 -17.14 -31.01 34.87
CA PHE A 8 -17.50 -29.61 34.62
C PHE A 8 -16.32 -28.64 34.84
N LYS A 9 -15.39 -28.99 35.74
CA LYS A 9 -14.14 -28.24 35.95
C LYS A 9 -13.23 -28.24 34.72
N THR A 10 -13.13 -29.36 34.00
CA THR A 10 -12.25 -29.48 32.83
C THR A 10 -12.77 -28.67 31.64
N ILE A 11 -14.09 -28.56 31.50
CA ILE A 11 -14.73 -27.73 30.46
C ILE A 11 -14.47 -26.24 30.71
N LEU A 12 -14.55 -25.79 31.97
CA LEU A 12 -14.29 -24.41 32.34
C LEU A 12 -12.82 -24.00 32.13
N THR A 13 -11.88 -24.91 32.38
CA THR A 13 -10.45 -24.66 32.16
C THR A 13 -10.08 -24.59 30.67
N ILE A 14 -10.69 -25.44 29.84
CA ILE A 14 -10.48 -25.42 28.38
C ILE A 14 -11.09 -24.15 27.76
N SER A 15 -12.28 -23.74 28.20
CA SER A 15 -12.94 -22.53 27.67
C SER A 15 -12.18 -21.25 28.02
N CYS A 16 -11.59 -21.16 29.22
CA CYS A 16 -10.74 -20.03 29.62
C CYS A 16 -9.42 -19.98 28.82
N ALA A 17 -8.81 -21.13 28.51
CA ALA A 17 -7.62 -21.21 27.68
C ALA A 17 -7.88 -20.80 26.21
N THR A 18 -9.04 -21.15 25.65
CA THR A 18 -9.43 -20.72 24.29
C THR A 18 -9.77 -19.23 24.21
N LEU A 19 -10.33 -18.64 25.28
CA LEU A 19 -10.63 -17.20 25.33
C LEU A 19 -9.35 -16.36 25.39
N LEU A 20 -8.30 -16.83 26.06
CA LEU A 20 -6.99 -16.16 26.08
C LEU A 20 -6.23 -16.31 24.75
N ALA A 21 -6.39 -17.43 24.04
CA ALA A 21 -5.85 -17.59 22.69
C ALA A 21 -6.57 -16.72 21.63
N GLY A 22 -7.83 -16.33 21.90
CA GLY A 22 -8.61 -15.43 21.04
C GLY A 22 -8.38 -13.93 21.26
N CYS A 23 -7.62 -13.54 22.30
CA CYS A 23 -7.38 -12.14 22.67
C CYS A 23 -6.18 -11.49 21.95
N ILE A 24 -5.77 -12.02 20.80
CA ILE A 24 -4.72 -11.43 19.95
C ILE A 24 -5.28 -11.03 18.57
N THR A 25 -6.49 -10.51 18.51
CA THR A 25 -6.82 -9.54 17.44
C THR A 25 -6.30 -8.17 17.86
N LEU A 26 -5.00 -8.09 18.12
CA LEU A 26 -4.33 -6.79 18.15
C LEU A 26 -4.55 -6.21 16.76
N SER A 27 -5.16 -5.03 16.73
CA SER A 27 -5.20 -4.16 15.55
C SER A 27 -3.84 -4.25 14.86
N ASN A 28 -3.81 -4.85 13.67
CA ASN A 28 -2.57 -4.99 12.93
C ASN A 28 -2.20 -3.67 12.25
N TYR A 29 -2.99 -2.61 12.43
CA TYR A 29 -2.75 -1.28 11.87
C TYR A 29 -1.34 -0.76 12.21
N SER A 30 -0.70 -0.17 11.21
CA SER A 30 0.52 0.59 11.36
C SER A 30 0.30 2.02 10.84
N ALA A 31 0.46 2.98 11.75
CA ALA A 31 0.44 4.40 11.40
C ALA A 31 1.54 4.76 10.40
N THR A 32 2.71 4.13 10.52
CA THR A 32 3.83 4.31 9.59
C THR A 32 3.52 3.71 8.21
N SER A 33 2.90 2.53 8.14
CA SER A 33 2.43 1.95 6.86
C SER A 33 1.41 2.87 6.18
N TYR A 34 0.45 3.39 6.95
CA TYR A 34 -0.53 4.36 6.47
C TYR A 34 0.15 5.65 5.97
N GLU A 35 1.10 6.18 6.73
CA GLU A 35 1.89 7.35 6.35
C GLU A 35 2.63 7.11 5.03
N HIS A 36 3.37 6.00 4.89
CA HIS A 36 4.05 5.64 3.65
C HIS A 36 3.07 5.59 2.47
N LEU A 37 1.92 4.92 2.60
CA LEU A 37 0.92 4.85 1.53
C LEU A 37 0.40 6.24 1.13
N THR A 38 0.11 7.11 2.10
CA THR A 38 -0.38 8.46 1.81
C THR A 38 0.68 9.36 1.18
N GLN A 39 1.94 9.24 1.62
CA GLN A 39 3.07 9.96 1.03
C GLN A 39 3.38 9.48 -0.39
N LEU A 40 3.38 8.17 -0.64
CA LEU A 40 3.56 7.58 -1.97
C LEU A 40 2.44 8.01 -2.91
N LYS A 41 1.18 8.01 -2.44
CA LYS A 41 0.04 8.53 -3.20
C LYS A 41 0.29 9.98 -3.60
N ALA A 42 0.58 10.84 -2.63
CA ALA A 42 0.80 12.27 -2.89
C ALA A 42 1.96 12.48 -3.88
N TYR A 43 3.06 11.77 -3.69
CA TYR A 43 4.22 11.84 -4.56
C TYR A 43 3.90 11.42 -5.99
N HIS A 44 3.25 10.26 -6.17
CA HIS A 44 2.94 9.73 -7.49
C HIS A 44 1.93 10.61 -8.24
N ILE A 45 0.92 11.15 -7.56
CA ILE A 45 -0.02 12.09 -8.19
C ILE A 45 0.69 13.37 -8.60
N LYS A 46 1.55 13.93 -7.74
CA LYS A 46 2.37 15.10 -8.08
C LYS A 46 3.31 14.82 -9.24
N PHE A 47 3.91 13.63 -9.29
CA PHE A 47 4.78 13.21 -10.40
C PHE A 47 4.03 13.26 -11.73
N ILE A 48 2.79 12.74 -11.78
CA ILE A 48 1.96 12.84 -12.99
C ILE A 48 1.67 14.31 -13.33
N ASP A 49 1.29 15.13 -12.35
CA ASP A 49 1.03 16.55 -12.56
C ASP A 49 2.25 17.32 -13.09
N ASP A 50 3.44 17.08 -12.52
CA ASP A 50 4.70 17.74 -12.89
C ASP A 50 5.12 17.43 -14.35
N PHE A 51 4.73 16.26 -14.87
CA PHE A 51 5.04 15.81 -16.23
C PHE A 51 3.82 15.84 -17.17
N THR A 52 2.79 16.61 -16.82
CA THR A 52 1.61 16.85 -17.66
C THR A 52 1.70 18.18 -18.40
N SER A 53 1.27 18.20 -19.66
CA SER A 53 1.12 19.42 -20.44
C SER A 53 -0.13 19.40 -21.32
N GLU A 54 -0.58 20.59 -21.73
CA GLU A 54 -1.77 20.75 -22.59
C GLU A 54 -1.60 20.07 -23.96
N LEU A 55 -0.39 20.14 -24.53
CA LEU A 55 0.02 19.43 -25.75
C LEU A 55 1.18 18.50 -25.42
N SER A 56 1.29 17.35 -26.10
CA SER A 56 2.46 16.47 -25.95
C SER A 56 3.73 17.23 -26.34
N GLN A 57 4.65 17.38 -25.39
CA GLN A 57 5.90 18.11 -25.54
C GLN A 57 7.08 17.19 -25.25
N SER A 58 8.22 17.49 -25.88
CA SER A 58 9.47 16.82 -25.55
C SER A 58 9.89 17.18 -24.13
N ILE A 59 10.32 16.18 -23.36
CA ILE A 59 10.69 16.32 -21.95
C ILE A 59 12.21 16.19 -21.79
N ASP A 60 12.76 16.92 -20.82
CA ASP A 60 14.13 16.75 -20.36
C ASP A 60 14.30 15.43 -19.58
N LYS A 61 15.15 14.54 -20.10
CA LYS A 61 15.46 13.24 -19.49
C LYS A 61 16.12 13.36 -18.12
N LEU A 62 16.85 14.45 -17.84
CA LEU A 62 17.49 14.66 -16.53
C LEU A 62 16.44 14.90 -15.44
N ASN A 63 15.39 15.67 -15.75
CA ASN A 63 14.30 15.93 -14.81
C ASN A 63 13.48 14.66 -14.52
N ILE A 64 13.22 13.82 -15.54
CA ILE A 64 12.59 12.50 -15.31
C ILE A 64 13.45 11.66 -14.36
N GLN A 65 14.76 11.57 -14.62
CA GLN A 65 15.62 10.69 -13.83
C GLN A 65 15.72 11.12 -12.37
N ALA A 66 15.80 12.43 -12.10
CA ALA A 66 15.82 12.94 -10.73
C ALA A 66 14.52 12.61 -9.98
N ALA A 67 13.37 12.86 -10.62
CA ALA A 67 12.07 12.52 -10.04
C ALA A 67 11.89 11.00 -9.87
N ALA A 68 12.22 10.20 -10.89
CA ALA A 68 12.17 8.74 -10.80
C ALA A 68 13.02 8.19 -9.65
N SER A 69 14.24 8.72 -9.46
CA SER A 69 15.13 8.29 -8.37
C SER A 69 14.58 8.66 -6.99
N ALA A 70 13.98 9.85 -6.86
CA ALA A 70 13.34 10.27 -5.62
C ALA A 70 12.09 9.43 -5.28
N GLY A 71 11.32 9.04 -6.30
CA GLY A 71 10.19 8.12 -6.15
C GLY A 71 10.64 6.71 -5.77
N ASP A 72 11.61 6.14 -6.49
CA ASP A 72 12.19 4.81 -6.21
C ASP A 72 12.67 4.69 -4.76
N LEU A 73 13.39 5.70 -4.27
CA LEU A 73 13.84 5.72 -2.87
C LEU A 73 12.66 5.62 -1.89
N LYS A 74 11.60 6.40 -2.10
CA LYS A 74 10.41 6.37 -1.23
C LYS A 74 9.71 5.03 -1.24
N PHE A 75 9.60 4.39 -2.42
CA PHE A 75 9.02 3.05 -2.52
C PHE A 75 9.89 2.02 -1.79
N ARG A 76 11.20 2.05 -1.99
CA ARG A 76 12.13 1.13 -1.31
C ARG A 76 12.10 1.27 0.21
N GLU A 77 12.01 2.49 0.73
CA GLU A 77 11.83 2.74 2.17
C GLU A 77 10.55 2.09 2.70
N ALA A 78 9.44 2.24 1.97
CA ALA A 78 8.16 1.65 2.34
C ALA A 78 8.16 0.11 2.22
N GLU A 79 8.81 -0.44 1.19
CA GLU A 79 8.98 -1.89 1.01
C GLU A 79 9.81 -2.51 2.12
N GLU A 80 10.95 -1.90 2.48
CA GLU A 80 11.81 -2.37 3.58
C GLU A 80 11.06 -2.36 4.92
N TYR A 81 10.29 -1.29 5.18
CA TYR A 81 9.44 -1.22 6.37
C TYR A 81 8.40 -2.36 6.38
N ALA A 82 7.69 -2.58 5.28
CA ALA A 82 6.68 -3.64 5.17
C ALA A 82 7.29 -5.05 5.30
N ASP A 83 8.46 -5.28 4.72
CA ASP A 83 9.21 -6.54 4.85
C ASP A 83 9.63 -6.78 6.32
N GLY A 84 10.08 -5.72 7.01
CA GLY A 84 10.39 -5.76 8.45
C GLY A 84 9.18 -6.11 9.33
N MET A 85 7.96 -5.73 8.92
CA MET A 85 6.72 -6.11 9.60
C MET A 85 6.35 -7.59 9.39
N LYS A 86 7.01 -8.30 8.46
CA LYS A 86 6.70 -9.68 8.07
C LYS A 86 5.25 -9.86 7.60
N ASP A 87 4.68 -8.82 7.00
CA ASP A 87 3.35 -8.86 6.41
C ASP A 87 3.44 -8.90 4.89
N GLY A 88 3.38 -10.11 4.33
CA GLY A 88 3.49 -10.32 2.89
C GLY A 88 2.44 -9.59 2.06
N SER A 89 1.27 -9.28 2.63
CA SER A 89 0.23 -8.54 1.91
C SER A 89 0.54 -7.04 1.83
N ARG A 90 1.20 -6.45 2.85
CA ARG A 90 1.70 -5.08 2.77
C ARG A 90 2.80 -4.95 1.76
N THR A 91 3.80 -5.83 1.85
CA THR A 91 4.90 -5.89 0.89
C THR A 91 4.37 -6.01 -0.53
N PHE A 92 3.43 -6.94 -0.77
CA PHE A 92 2.84 -7.13 -2.09
C PHE A 92 2.15 -5.86 -2.59
N ASN A 93 1.32 -5.21 -1.77
CA ASN A 93 0.62 -3.98 -2.17
C ASN A 93 1.60 -2.86 -2.55
N ILE A 94 2.66 -2.65 -1.77
CA ILE A 94 3.65 -1.61 -2.06
C ILE A 94 4.40 -1.94 -3.35
N LYS A 95 4.81 -3.20 -3.56
CA LYS A 95 5.48 -3.63 -4.81
C LYS A 95 4.61 -3.44 -6.04
N VAL A 96 3.29 -3.71 -5.94
CA VAL A 96 2.35 -3.43 -7.03
C VAL A 96 2.29 -1.92 -7.32
N LEU A 97 2.16 -1.09 -6.30
CA LEU A 97 2.13 0.37 -6.46
C LEU A 97 3.46 0.90 -7.05
N HIS A 98 4.59 0.35 -6.63
CA HIS A 98 5.90 0.67 -7.16
C HIS A 98 6.00 0.30 -8.64
N GLY A 99 5.51 -0.88 -9.03
CA GLY A 99 5.39 -1.29 -10.43
C GLY A 99 4.60 -0.26 -11.26
N THR A 100 3.45 0.21 -10.77
CA THR A 100 2.66 1.21 -11.49
C THR A 100 3.37 2.56 -11.63
N PHE A 101 4.18 2.95 -10.65
CA PHE A 101 5.01 4.15 -10.75
C PHE A 101 6.11 3.98 -11.79
N ASN A 102 6.76 2.82 -11.81
CA ASN A 102 7.79 2.51 -12.79
C ASN A 102 7.23 2.46 -14.22
N ASP A 103 6.01 1.95 -14.41
CA ASP A 103 5.33 2.00 -15.71
C ASP A 103 5.12 3.44 -16.19
N ASP A 104 4.74 4.35 -15.29
CA ASP A 104 4.54 5.77 -15.60
C ASP A 104 5.87 6.49 -15.88
N VAL A 105 6.95 6.14 -15.17
CA VAL A 105 8.31 6.59 -15.47
C VAL A 105 8.75 6.11 -16.86
N GLU A 106 8.55 4.84 -17.18
CA GLU A 106 8.89 4.25 -18.48
C GLU A 106 8.09 4.88 -19.62
N TRP A 107 6.84 5.26 -19.37
CA TRP A 107 6.06 6.03 -20.33
C TRP A 107 6.75 7.35 -20.67
N LEU A 108 7.15 8.14 -19.67
CA LEU A 108 7.82 9.43 -19.87
C LEU A 108 9.19 9.28 -20.53
N ARG A 109 9.92 8.18 -20.25
CA ARG A 109 11.22 7.89 -20.88
C ARG A 109 11.15 7.73 -22.40
N LYS A 110 9.96 7.48 -22.96
CA LYS A 110 9.71 7.51 -24.42
C LYS A 110 9.80 8.92 -25.02
N GLY A 111 9.90 9.95 -24.18
CA GLY A 111 10.28 11.31 -24.58
C GLY A 111 9.12 12.29 -24.74
N GLN A 112 7.95 11.97 -24.20
CA GLN A 112 6.76 12.83 -24.26
C GLN A 112 6.11 13.00 -22.89
N THR A 113 5.64 14.21 -22.60
CA THR A 113 4.76 14.51 -21.46
C THR A 113 3.45 13.75 -21.55
N PHE A 114 2.78 13.59 -20.40
CA PHE A 114 1.38 13.18 -20.39
C PHE A 114 0.53 14.30 -20.98
N ARG A 115 -0.36 13.95 -21.91
CA ARG A 115 -1.44 14.87 -22.30
C ARG A 115 -2.42 14.99 -21.14
N LYS A 116 -2.93 16.20 -20.90
CA LYS A 116 -3.86 16.47 -19.79
C LYS A 116 -5.01 15.47 -19.62
N THR A 117 -5.71 15.13 -20.69
CA THR A 117 -6.82 14.16 -20.61
C THR A 117 -6.36 12.78 -20.14
N TYR A 118 -5.23 12.31 -20.67
CA TYR A 118 -4.63 11.04 -20.26
C TYR A 118 -4.06 11.09 -18.84
N ALA A 119 -3.48 12.22 -18.44
CA ALA A 119 -3.01 12.44 -17.08
C ALA A 119 -4.15 12.36 -16.06
N GLU A 120 -5.32 12.93 -16.36
CA GLU A 120 -6.49 12.82 -15.47
C GLU A 120 -6.97 11.37 -15.34
N GLU A 121 -7.02 10.61 -16.43
CA GLU A 121 -7.34 9.18 -16.40
C GLU A 121 -6.34 8.39 -15.56
N LEU A 122 -5.04 8.59 -15.79
CA LEU A 122 -3.98 7.98 -14.98
C LEU A 122 -4.14 8.32 -13.51
N LYS A 123 -4.33 9.60 -13.17
CA LYS A 123 -4.52 10.02 -11.77
C LYS A 123 -5.73 9.36 -11.14
N MET A 124 -6.85 9.19 -11.85
CA MET A 124 -8.01 8.46 -11.31
C MET A 124 -7.67 7.01 -10.99
N ILE A 125 -6.98 6.31 -11.90
CA ILE A 125 -6.55 4.92 -11.71
C ILE A 125 -5.59 4.82 -10.52
N ARG A 126 -4.53 5.65 -10.49
CA ARG A 126 -3.54 5.65 -9.40
C ARG A 126 -4.18 5.97 -8.05
N LYS A 127 -5.03 7.00 -7.98
CA LYS A 127 -5.77 7.35 -6.75
C LYS A 127 -6.55 6.15 -6.23
N SER A 128 -7.30 5.46 -7.10
CA SER A 128 -8.07 4.27 -6.74
C SER A 128 -7.19 3.14 -6.19
N SER A 129 -6.05 2.84 -6.85
CA SER A 129 -5.11 1.82 -6.37
C SER A 129 -4.55 2.14 -4.98
N TYR A 130 -4.14 3.39 -4.74
CA TYR A 130 -3.68 3.81 -3.42
C TYR A 130 -4.80 3.79 -2.39
N ASP A 131 -6.01 4.23 -2.74
CA ASP A 131 -7.16 4.25 -1.82
C ASP A 131 -7.56 2.85 -1.38
N GLN A 132 -7.44 1.85 -2.25
CA GLN A 132 -7.65 0.45 -1.88
C GLN A 132 -6.56 -0.04 -0.90
N ALA A 133 -5.29 0.27 -1.15
CA ALA A 133 -4.21 -0.09 -0.23
C ALA A 133 -4.37 0.60 1.14
N ILE A 134 -4.70 1.89 1.15
CA ILE A 134 -4.97 2.68 2.37
C ILE A 134 -6.18 2.12 3.12
N LYS A 135 -7.27 1.81 2.43
CA LYS A 135 -8.44 1.17 3.03
C LYS A 135 -8.08 -0.18 3.65
N GLY A 136 -7.25 -0.96 2.96
CA GLY A 136 -6.71 -2.21 3.48
C GLY A 136 -5.91 -2.02 4.78
N GLU A 137 -5.13 -0.96 4.89
CA GLU A 137 -4.43 -0.60 6.12
C GLU A 137 -5.40 -0.18 7.24
N LYS A 138 -6.40 0.66 6.93
CA LYS A 138 -7.41 1.10 7.90
C LYS A 138 -8.26 -0.05 8.45
N ILE A 139 -8.67 -1.01 7.61
CA ILE A 139 -9.45 -2.18 8.07
C ILE A 139 -8.69 -3.00 9.10
N ARG A 140 -7.34 -3.02 9.05
CA ARG A 140 -6.52 -3.69 10.06
C ARG A 140 -6.60 -3.04 11.43
N ALA A 141 -7.06 -1.79 11.49
CA ALA A 141 -7.36 -1.10 12.75
C ALA A 141 -8.60 -1.67 13.45
N GLY A 142 -9.34 -2.58 12.80
CA GLY A 142 -10.66 -3.02 13.26
C GLY A 142 -11.75 -1.97 13.05
N SER A 143 -11.47 -0.87 12.34
CA SER A 143 -12.45 0.18 12.06
C SER A 143 -13.24 -0.13 10.79
N THR A 144 -14.53 -0.41 10.96
CA THR A 144 -15.54 -0.18 9.92
C THR A 144 -15.90 1.30 9.96
N ASP A 145 -15.58 2.05 8.89
CA ASP A 145 -16.15 3.38 8.64
C ASP A 145 -17.67 3.28 8.42
#